data_AF-A0A7J8HRC1-F1
#
_entry.id   AF-A0A7J8HRC1-F1
#
_cell.length_a   1.000
_cell.length_b   1.000
_cell.length_c   1.000
_cell.angle_alpha   90.00
_cell.angle_beta   90.00
_cell.angle_gamma   90.00
#
_symmetry.space_group_name_H-M   'P 1'
#
loop_
_entity.id
_entity.type
_entity.pdbx_description
1 polymer ?
#
loop_
_entity_poly.entity_id
_entity_poly.type
_entity_poly.pdbx_seq_one_letter_code
_entity_poly.pdbx_strand_id
1 'polypeptide(L)'
;MPVPWFLLSLALGRSPVVLSLERLAGPQDTVRCSPGLSCHLWDGDVLCLPGSIVSAPEPVLVPTHLQTELVLRCHQETDCELCVRVVIHLTVHGEHVIHVYM
;
A
#
# COMPACT_ATOMS: atom_id res chain seq x y z
N MET A 1 -19.73 52.61 -14.09
CA MET A 1 -19.60 52.00 -12.74
C MET A 1 -18.86 50.68 -12.90
N PRO A 2 -17.62 50.53 -12.42
CA PRO A 2 -16.86 49.30 -12.60
C PRO A 2 -17.32 48.26 -11.56
N VAL A 3 -17.67 47.06 -12.02
CA VAL A 3 -18.04 45.94 -11.14
C VAL A 3 -16.83 45.58 -10.27
N PRO A 4 -16.98 45.46 -8.95
CA PRO A 4 -15.89 45.08 -8.07
C PRO A 4 -15.42 43.65 -8.38
N TRP A 5 -14.33 43.55 -9.13
CA TRP A 5 -13.45 42.39 -9.35
C TRP A 5 -13.23 41.46 -8.15
N PHE A 6 -13.36 41.94 -6.91
CA PHE A 6 -13.29 41.13 -5.69
C PHE A 6 -14.29 39.97 -5.64
N LEU A 7 -15.43 40.06 -6.35
CA LEU A 7 -16.42 38.99 -6.39
C LEU A 7 -16.01 37.80 -7.28
N LEU A 8 -15.14 38.00 -8.27
CA LEU A 8 -14.67 36.93 -9.16
C LEU A 8 -13.72 35.96 -8.44
N SER A 9 -12.93 36.45 -7.48
CA SER A 9 -12.00 35.63 -6.71
C SER A 9 -12.69 34.65 -5.77
N LEU A 10 -13.89 35.00 -5.27
CA LEU A 10 -14.70 34.14 -4.40
C LEU A 10 -15.37 32.99 -5.16
N ALA A 11 -15.68 33.17 -6.45
CA ALA A 11 -16.29 32.15 -7.29
C ALA A 11 -15.30 31.07 -7.76
N LEU A 12 -14.00 31.34 -7.73
CA LEU A 12 -12.93 30.37 -8.04
C LEU A 12 -12.42 29.61 -6.81
N GLY A 13 -13.18 29.62 -5.71
CA GLY A 13 -12.91 28.81 -4.53
C GLY A 13 -12.92 27.32 -4.86
N ARG A 14 -11.78 26.78 -5.31
CA ARG A 14 -11.52 25.34 -5.29
C ARG A 14 -11.66 24.91 -3.84
N SER A 15 -12.76 24.22 -3.52
CA SER A 15 -12.87 23.49 -2.26
C SER A 15 -11.60 22.65 -2.12
N PRO A 16 -10.78 22.83 -1.07
CA PRO A 16 -9.69 21.92 -0.82
C PRO A 16 -10.32 20.55 -0.63
N VAL A 17 -9.97 19.59 -1.49
CA VAL A 17 -10.38 18.20 -1.32
C VAL A 17 -9.70 17.73 -0.04
N VAL A 18 -10.45 17.69 1.06
CA VAL A 18 -9.97 17.13 2.32
C VAL A 18 -10.06 15.62 2.20
N LEU A 19 -8.94 14.98 1.89
CA LEU A 19 -8.83 13.52 1.92
C LEU A 19 -8.72 13.08 3.39
N SER A 20 -9.75 12.41 3.90
CA SER A 20 -9.72 11.77 5.22
C SER A 20 -8.92 10.46 5.12
N LEU A 21 -7.60 10.57 5.22
CA LEU A 21 -6.69 9.43 5.14
C LEU A 21 -6.62 8.70 6.48
N GLU A 22 -6.43 7.38 6.44
CA GLU A 22 -6.15 6.59 7.65
C GLU A 22 -4.86 7.09 8.31
N ARG A 23 -4.90 7.22 9.64
CA ARG A 23 -3.76 7.71 10.44
C ARG A 23 -3.05 6.55 11.12
N LEU A 24 -1.78 6.35 10.78
CA LEU A 24 -0.90 5.36 11.40
C LEU A 24 -0.02 6.02 12.45
N ALA A 25 0.05 5.38 13.62
CA ALA A 25 0.94 5.76 14.69
C ALA A 25 2.29 5.02 14.55
N GLY A 26 3.38 5.75 14.74
CA GLY A 26 4.71 5.18 14.89
C GLY A 26 5.70 5.54 13.78
N PRO A 27 6.99 5.71 14.12
CA PRO A 27 8.01 6.18 13.19
C PRO A 27 8.60 5.11 12.26
N GLN A 28 8.37 3.81 12.53
CA GLN A 28 9.07 2.69 11.88
C GLN A 28 8.19 1.91 10.92
N ASP A 29 8.76 1.52 9.78
CA ASP A 29 8.02 0.81 8.73
C ASP A 29 7.55 -0.53 9.27
N THR A 30 6.35 -0.94 8.85
CA THR A 30 5.72 -2.16 9.36
C THR A 30 5.16 -2.97 8.22
N VAL A 31 5.24 -4.29 8.36
CA VAL A 31 4.54 -5.24 7.49
C VAL A 31 3.39 -5.86 8.28
N ARG A 32 2.24 -6.02 7.61
CA ARG A 32 1.07 -6.72 8.15
C ARG A 32 0.72 -7.86 7.21
N CYS A 33 0.32 -8.99 7.79
CA CYS A 33 -0.07 -10.17 7.03
C CYS A 33 -1.53 -10.50 7.29
N SER A 34 -2.17 -11.14 6.32
CA SER A 34 -3.45 -11.81 6.56
C SER A 34 -3.26 -12.96 7.58
N PRO A 35 -4.33 -13.36 8.28
CA PRO A 35 -4.29 -14.51 9.18
C PRO A 35 -3.71 -15.76 8.50
N GLY A 36 -2.90 -16.52 9.23
CA GLY A 36 -2.24 -17.74 8.73
C GLY A 36 -0.90 -17.51 8.03
N LEU A 37 -0.49 -16.26 7.79
CA LEU A 37 0.83 -15.90 7.28
C LEU A 37 1.67 -15.23 8.36
N SER A 38 2.98 -15.43 8.28
CA SER A 38 3.97 -14.64 9.00
C SER A 38 4.82 -13.90 7.97
N CYS A 39 5.07 -12.62 8.21
CA CYS A 39 5.88 -11.77 7.34
C CYS A 39 6.92 -11.07 8.18
N HIS A 40 8.07 -10.85 7.58
CA HIS A 40 9.19 -10.16 8.19
C HIS A 40 9.61 -9.04 7.23
N LEU A 41 9.66 -7.81 7.74
CA LEU A 41 10.24 -6.69 7.00
C LEU A 41 11.75 -6.74 7.23
N TRP A 42 12.51 -6.96 6.17
CA TRP A 42 13.97 -6.91 6.23
C TRP A 42 14.41 -5.45 6.39
N ASP A 43 15.26 -5.19 7.38
CA ASP A 43 15.79 -3.86 7.65
C ASP A 43 16.87 -3.49 6.61
N GLY A 44 16.81 -2.26 6.10
CA GLY A 44 17.75 -1.72 5.11
C GLY A 44 17.39 -1.94 3.63
N ASP A 45 18.07 -1.20 2.76
CA ASP A 45 17.89 -1.27 1.31
C ASP A 45 18.51 -2.55 0.75
N VAL A 46 17.67 -3.46 0.25
CA VAL A 46 18.11 -4.66 -0.47
C VAL A 46 18.19 -4.39 -1.98
N LEU A 47 19.21 -4.94 -2.64
CA LEU A 47 19.32 -4.87 -4.10
C LEU A 47 18.34 -5.84 -4.76
N CYS A 48 17.16 -5.34 -5.13
CA CYS A 48 16.15 -6.08 -5.88
C CYS A 48 16.48 -6.10 -7.38
N LEU A 49 16.91 -7.25 -7.91
CA LEU A 49 17.10 -7.45 -9.35
C LEU A 49 16.02 -8.40 -9.88
N PRO A 50 15.34 -8.07 -11.00
CA PRO A 50 14.46 -9.02 -11.65
C PRO A 50 15.31 -10.16 -12.22
N GLY A 51 15.20 -11.35 -11.60
CA GLY A 51 15.84 -12.57 -12.08
C GLY A 51 15.13 -13.15 -13.31
N SER A 52 15.68 -14.23 -13.86
CA SER A 52 15.00 -15.02 -14.89
C SER A 52 13.79 -15.77 -14.30
N ILE A 53 12.73 -15.94 -15.07
CA ILE A 53 11.58 -16.77 -14.70
C ILE A 53 12.00 -18.24 -14.78
N VAL A 54 11.78 -18.99 -13.70
CA VAL A 54 12.11 -20.42 -13.60
C VAL A 54 10.86 -21.21 -13.24
N SER A 55 10.68 -22.40 -13.83
CA SER A 55 9.62 -23.32 -13.45
C SER A 55 9.84 -23.85 -12.04
N ALA A 56 8.85 -23.68 -11.17
CA ALA A 56 8.89 -24.21 -9.81
C ALA A 56 8.42 -25.68 -9.81
N PRO A 57 9.18 -26.61 -9.21
CA PRO A 57 8.75 -28.01 -9.06
C PRO A 57 7.68 -28.19 -7.97
N GLU A 58 7.54 -27.23 -7.05
CA GLU A 58 6.58 -27.25 -5.95
C GLU A 58 5.63 -26.05 -6.03
N PRO A 59 4.46 -26.09 -5.34
CA PRO A 59 3.57 -24.95 -5.24
C PRO A 59 4.27 -23.73 -4.64
N VAL A 60 4.20 -22.60 -5.33
CA VAL A 60 4.85 -21.34 -4.92
C VAL A 60 3.83 -20.24 -4.70
N LEU A 61 4.14 -19.31 -3.79
CA LEU A 61 3.36 -18.08 -3.63
C LEU A 61 3.73 -17.10 -4.74
N VAL A 62 2.72 -16.63 -5.48
CA VAL A 62 2.88 -15.65 -6.55
C VAL A 62 2.01 -14.42 -6.28
N PRO A 63 2.52 -13.20 -6.49
CA PRO A 63 1.71 -12.00 -6.49
C PRO A 63 0.69 -12.01 -7.64
N THR A 64 -0.57 -11.73 -7.33
CA THR A 64 -1.66 -11.64 -8.32
C THR A 64 -2.15 -10.22 -8.54
N HIS A 65 -2.10 -9.39 -7.49
CA HIS A 65 -2.60 -8.03 -7.53
C HIS A 65 -1.86 -7.12 -6.54
N LEU A 66 -1.65 -5.87 -6.96
CA LEU A 66 -1.06 -4.81 -6.15
C LEU A 66 -2.07 -3.69 -5.97
N GLN A 67 -2.34 -3.32 -4.72
CA GLN A 67 -3.15 -2.16 -4.37
C GLN A 67 -2.29 -1.14 -3.64
N THR A 68 -2.52 0.13 -3.95
CA THR A 68 -1.83 1.25 -3.30
C THR A 68 -2.86 2.17 -2.67
N GLU A 69 -2.70 2.48 -1.41
CA GLU A 69 -3.55 3.40 -0.66
C GLU A 69 -2.70 4.54 -0.08
N LEU A 70 -3.23 5.75 -0.08
CA LEU A 70 -2.60 6.85 0.64
C LEU A 70 -3.00 6.76 2.11
N VAL A 71 -2.02 6.93 2.99
CA VAL A 71 -2.21 6.97 4.44
C VAL A 71 -1.37 8.09 5.03
N LEU A 72 -1.78 8.60 6.19
CA LEU A 72 -0.97 9.55 6.95
C LEU A 72 -0.20 8.78 8.02
N ARG A 73 1.11 8.96 8.04
CA ARG A 73 1.96 8.49 9.13
C ARG A 73 2.33 9.67 9.99
N CYS A 74 2.07 9.58 11.30
CA CYS A 74 2.30 10.70 12.19
C CYS A 74 3.26 10.34 13.32
N HIS A 75 4.32 11.12 13.44
CA HIS A 75 5.28 11.04 14.54
C HIS A 75 4.72 11.70 15.80
N GLN A 76 3.96 12.80 15.62
CA GLN A 76 3.24 13.54 16.67
C GLN A 76 1.86 13.99 16.13
N GLU A 77 1.06 14.71 16.93
CA GLU A 77 -0.30 15.10 16.55
C GLU A 77 -0.36 16.05 15.33
N THR A 78 0.69 16.83 15.08
CA THR A 78 0.74 17.78 13.97
C THR A 78 1.82 17.46 12.94
N ASP A 79 2.71 16.51 13.25
CA ASP A 79 3.83 16.11 12.40
C ASP A 79 3.49 14.80 11.70
N CYS A 80 2.98 14.93 10.47
CA CYS A 80 2.49 13.83 9.65
C CYS A 80 3.07 13.91 8.24
N GLU A 81 3.38 12.74 7.70
CA GLU A 81 3.83 12.56 6.34
C GLU A 81 2.81 11.74 5.55
N LEU A 82 2.71 12.04 4.25
CA LEU A 82 1.93 11.25 3.32
C LEU A 82 2.72 9.99 2.96
N CYS A 83 2.17 8.81 3.25
CA CYS A 83 2.78 7.53 2.92
C CYS A 83 1.91 6.75 1.93
N VAL A 84 2.55 5.81 1.22
CA VAL A 84 1.87 4.85 0.36
C VAL A 84 1.85 3.50 1.07
N ARG A 85 0.66 3.01 1.39
CA ARG A 85 0.46 1.62 1.82
C ARG A 85 0.35 0.76 0.57
N VAL A 86 1.20 -0.26 0.47
CA VAL A 86 1.12 -1.27 -0.59
C VAL A 86 0.53 -2.55 -0.02
N VAL A 87 -0.55 -3.05 -0.64
CA VAL A 87 -1.17 -4.34 -0.33
C VAL A 87 -0.89 -5.30 -1.49
N ILE A 88 -0.23 -6.41 -1.18
CA ILE A 88 0.14 -7.45 -2.15
C ILE A 88 -0.76 -8.65 -1.93
N HIS A 89 -1.59 -8.98 -2.91
CA HIS A 89 -2.36 -10.22 -2.89
C HIS A 89 -1.51 -11.35 -3.45
N LEU A 90 -1.43 -12.44 -2.69
CA LEU A 90 -0.71 -13.65 -3.06
C LEU A 90 -1.71 -14.78 -3.35
N THR A 91 -1.38 -15.64 -4.30
CA THR A 91 -2.02 -16.95 -4.48
C THR A 91 -0.98 -18.05 -4.51
N VAL A 92 -1.40 -19.28 -4.27
CA VAL A 92 -0.57 -20.45 -4.55
C VAL A 92 -0.70 -20.79 -6.04
N HIS A 93 0.43 -20.95 -6.72
CA HIS A 93 0.51 -21.43 -8.09
C HIS A 93 1.28 -22.75 -8.12
N GLY A 94 0.71 -23.77 -8.76
CA GLY A 94 1.22 -25.13 -8.81
C GLY A 94 0.15 -26.16 -8.43
N GLU A 95 0.08 -27.25 -9.17
CA GLU A 95 -0.91 -28.32 -8.98
C GLU A 95 -0.34 -29.39 -8.03
N HIS A 96 -0.89 -29.53 -6.83
CA HIS A 96 -0.82 -30.78 -6.09
C HIS A 96 -2.24 -31.33 -5.95
N VAL A 97 -2.51 -32.40 -6.70
CA VAL A 97 -3.66 -33.27 -6.46
C VAL A 97 -3.46 -33.88 -5.08
N ILE A 98 -4.15 -33.36 -4.07
CA ILE A 98 -4.18 -33.99 -2.75
C ILE A 98 -4.95 -35.28 -2.90
N HIS A 99 -4.24 -36.41 -3.07
CA HIS A 99 -4.82 -37.72 -2.84
C HIS A 99 -5.05 -37.86 -1.33
N VAL A 100 -6.25 -37.50 -0.89
CA VAL A 100 -6.74 -37.87 0.44
C VAL A 100 -7.07 -39.36 0.39
N TYR A 101 -6.12 -40.21 0.79
CA TYR A 101 -6.43 -41.60 1.08
C TYR A 101 -7.18 -41.62 2.43
N MET A 102 -8.46 -42.02 2.36
CA MET A 102 -9.31 -42.34 3.52
C MET A 102 -8.95 -43.73 4.05
#